data_AF-A0A4P7GJ51-F1
#
_entry.id   AF-A0A4P7GJ51-F1
#
_cell.length_a   1.000
_cell.length_b   1.000
_cell.length_c   1.000
_cell.angle_alpha   90.00
_cell.angle_beta   90.00
_cell.angle_gamma   90.00
#
_symmetry.space_group_name_H-M   'P 1'
#
loop_
_entity.id
_entity.type
_entity.pdbx_description
1 polymer ?
#
loop_
_entity_poly.entity_id
_entity_poly.type
_entity_poly.pdbx_seq_one_letter_code
_entity_poly.pdbx_strand_id
1 'polypeptide(L)'
;MSGMTSRGSRLLVPAVAVALAVLGPALPAAADDPVDVPGTATITLRGDGSGHGRGMSQYGAYSAARAPHSLTSTEILDFYYPGTDPGSAGGRVKVWIRGDGDRDLVVRARDGLTIGKVGGRTWRPRVPRVRSWRVRWSRSGDHVVSYRTARWHTWRVVDGDVALAAGGRPLTLLTRGGAVSYRGSLRSVDFQGTQRLTVNVLPMEQYVRGVVPAEMQAGWPQHALRAQAVAARTYATHERGDGNTYYDLCDTDACQAYGGASAETRATTRATTATAGDVLTYGGETAFAEYSASNGGWTVAGSEPYLVAQADPYEGTSPDYYDWSRSIATRQLERVLGLRDLARLQVVERDGRGPRGGRVVTVTATGRGGDVSTLGGESFRSSLGLPSTLFEVGRVR
;
A
#
# COMPACT_ATOMS: atom_id res chain seq x y z
N MET A 1 -17.66 65.07 -43.71
CA MET A 1 -16.68 64.20 -44.37
C MET A 1 -15.29 64.55 -43.85
N SER A 2 -14.76 63.75 -42.92
CA SER A 2 -13.33 63.49 -42.68
C SER A 2 -13.23 62.69 -41.38
N GLY A 3 -12.48 61.59 -41.44
CA GLY A 3 -12.57 60.46 -40.53
C GLY A 3 -11.87 60.64 -39.19
N MET A 4 -12.31 59.82 -38.23
CA MET A 4 -11.59 59.55 -37.00
C MET A 4 -11.62 58.02 -36.79
N THR A 5 -10.54 57.37 -37.23
CA THR A 5 -10.31 55.94 -37.05
C THR A 5 -9.77 55.69 -35.65
N SER A 6 -10.58 55.02 -34.81
CA SER A 6 -10.19 54.52 -33.50
C SER A 6 -9.20 53.36 -33.65
N ARG A 7 -7.99 53.52 -33.09
CA ARG A 7 -6.98 52.46 -32.98
C ARG A 7 -7.33 51.53 -31.82
N GLY A 8 -7.82 50.34 -32.15
CA GLY A 8 -7.94 49.24 -31.19
C GLY A 8 -6.56 48.68 -30.85
N SER A 9 -6.14 48.88 -29.59
CA SER A 9 -4.92 48.29 -29.05
C SER A 9 -5.19 46.81 -28.72
N ARG A 10 -4.68 45.90 -29.56
CA ARG A 10 -4.68 44.46 -29.27
C ARG A 10 -3.55 44.18 -28.26
N LEU A 11 -3.93 43.82 -27.04
CA LEU A 11 -3.02 43.24 -26.04
C LEU A 11 -2.50 41.89 -26.56
N LEU A 12 -1.20 41.84 -26.85
CA LEU A 12 -0.45 40.62 -27.11
C LEU A 12 -0.30 39.85 -25.80
N VAL A 13 -1.02 38.74 -25.66
CA VAL A 13 -0.74 37.71 -24.64
C VAL A 13 0.51 36.96 -25.10
N PRO A 14 1.59 36.87 -24.30
CA PRO A 14 2.75 36.08 -24.69
C PRO A 14 2.36 34.61 -24.64
N ALA A 15 2.38 33.94 -25.79
CA ALA A 15 2.28 32.49 -25.86
C ALA A 15 3.52 31.89 -25.18
N VAL A 16 3.36 31.32 -23.98
CA VAL A 16 4.37 30.47 -23.36
C VAL A 16 4.45 29.20 -24.21
N ALA A 17 5.48 29.10 -25.04
CA ALA A 17 5.79 27.88 -25.76
C ALA A 17 6.23 26.82 -24.73
N VAL A 18 5.34 25.87 -24.42
CA VAL A 18 5.70 24.64 -23.73
C VAL A 18 6.57 23.84 -24.70
N ALA A 19 7.88 23.84 -24.46
CA ALA A 19 8.79 22.97 -25.18
C ALA A 19 8.50 21.52 -24.76
N LEU A 20 7.73 20.80 -25.58
CA LEU A 20 7.65 19.34 -25.54
C LEU A 20 9.05 18.80 -25.88
N ALA A 21 9.82 18.46 -24.86
CA ALA A 21 11.04 17.70 -25.03
C ALA A 21 10.66 16.30 -25.56
N VAL A 22 10.86 16.08 -26.85
CA VAL A 22 10.81 14.74 -27.44
C VAL A 22 11.98 13.95 -26.85
N LEU A 23 11.68 13.13 -25.84
CA LEU A 23 12.64 12.17 -25.29
C LEU A 23 12.98 11.16 -26.40
N GLY A 24 14.19 11.25 -26.93
CA GLY A 24 14.78 10.16 -27.71
C GLY A 24 14.90 8.89 -26.86
N PRO A 25 15.17 7.72 -27.47
CA PRO A 25 15.38 6.49 -26.73
C PRO A 25 16.52 6.72 -25.71
N ALA A 26 16.22 6.49 -24.43
CA ALA A 26 17.23 6.56 -23.39
C ALA A 26 18.36 5.59 -23.74
N LEU A 27 19.61 6.09 -23.75
CA LEU A 27 20.78 5.22 -23.78
C LEU A 27 20.67 4.25 -22.58
N PRO A 28 21.07 2.97 -22.70
CA PRO A 28 21.09 2.07 -21.56
C PRO A 28 21.91 2.71 -20.44
N ALA A 29 21.27 2.96 -19.30
CA ALA A 29 21.86 3.69 -18.20
C ALA A 29 23.02 2.88 -17.61
N ALA A 30 24.06 3.61 -17.18
CA ALA A 30 25.38 3.10 -16.86
C ALA A 30 25.37 1.93 -15.86
N ALA A 31 26.13 0.88 -16.19
CA ALA A 31 26.57 -0.10 -15.21
C ALA A 31 27.52 0.59 -14.22
N ASP A 32 27.37 0.29 -12.93
CA ASP A 32 28.34 0.67 -11.92
C ASP A 32 29.61 -0.20 -12.09
N ASP A 33 30.74 0.26 -11.57
CA ASP A 33 31.93 -0.59 -11.44
C ASP A 33 31.64 -1.79 -10.53
N PRO A 34 32.14 -3.00 -10.88
CA PRO A 34 31.97 -4.16 -10.02
C PRO A 34 32.71 -3.96 -8.69
N VAL A 35 32.05 -4.31 -7.58
CA VAL A 35 32.62 -4.25 -6.24
C VAL A 35 33.20 -5.62 -5.88
N ASP A 36 34.50 -5.66 -5.62
CA ASP A 36 35.18 -6.86 -5.12
C ASP A 36 34.80 -7.15 -3.67
N VAL A 37 34.48 -8.42 -3.41
CA VAL A 37 34.00 -8.92 -2.13
C VAL A 37 35.09 -9.83 -1.53
N PRO A 38 35.91 -9.33 -0.58
CA PRO A 38 36.79 -10.19 0.21
C PRO A 38 35.96 -11.19 1.03
N GLY A 39 36.47 -12.42 1.20
CA GLY A 39 35.83 -13.59 1.85
C GLY A 39 34.60 -13.37 2.74
N THR A 40 34.67 -13.75 4.02
CA THR A 40 33.54 -13.54 4.96
C THR A 40 33.43 -12.06 5.35
N ALA A 41 32.84 -11.24 4.47
CA ALA A 41 32.67 -9.81 4.66
C ALA A 41 31.20 -9.38 4.85
N THR A 42 31.03 -8.10 5.10
CA THR A 42 29.75 -7.38 5.03
C THR A 42 29.78 -6.37 3.90
N ILE A 43 28.74 -6.36 3.07
CA ILE A 43 28.54 -5.36 2.02
C ILE A 43 27.57 -4.30 2.56
N THR A 44 27.96 -3.04 2.48
CA THR A 44 27.09 -1.93 2.84
C THR A 44 26.35 -1.45 1.61
N LEU A 45 25.01 -1.50 1.63
CA LEU A 45 24.16 -0.84 0.65
C LEU A 45 23.69 0.49 1.22
N ARG A 46 23.63 1.52 0.37
CA ARG A 46 23.09 2.85 0.70
C ARG A 46 22.07 3.26 -0.32
N GLY A 47 21.01 3.94 0.10
CA GLY A 47 19.97 4.33 -0.85
C GLY A 47 19.02 5.37 -0.30
N ASP A 48 18.06 5.72 -1.15
CA ASP A 48 17.00 6.68 -0.86
C ASP A 48 15.63 6.07 -1.18
N GLY A 49 14.56 6.72 -0.76
CA GLY A 49 13.20 6.22 -0.97
C GLY A 49 12.84 5.00 -0.14
N SER A 50 11.54 4.70 -0.11
CA SER A 50 10.98 3.54 0.55
C SER A 50 9.68 3.12 -0.10
N GLY A 51 9.65 1.88 -0.58
CA GLY A 51 8.59 1.32 -1.40
C GLY A 51 8.91 1.35 -2.89
N HIS A 52 7.90 1.02 -3.69
CA HIS A 52 8.03 0.82 -5.13
C HIS A 52 8.16 2.13 -5.92
N GLY A 53 7.78 3.28 -5.33
CA GLY A 53 7.94 4.61 -5.95
C GLY A 53 6.96 4.92 -7.09
N ARG A 54 5.96 4.07 -7.34
CA ARG A 54 4.90 4.33 -8.33
C ARG A 54 3.77 5.13 -7.71
N GLY A 55 3.19 6.04 -8.50
CA GLY A 55 2.10 6.92 -8.05
C GLY A 55 2.52 7.84 -6.91
N MET A 56 1.63 8.05 -5.94
CA MET A 56 1.82 9.09 -4.92
C MET A 56 2.91 8.74 -3.91
N SER A 57 3.84 9.68 -3.70
CA SER A 57 4.74 9.67 -2.53
C SER A 57 4.02 10.27 -1.33
N GLN A 58 3.97 9.54 -0.22
CA GLN A 58 3.35 10.02 1.02
C GLN A 58 4.14 11.22 1.59
N TYR A 59 5.47 11.14 1.62
CA TYR A 59 6.32 12.26 2.08
C TYR A 59 6.36 13.43 1.09
N GLY A 60 6.24 13.15 -0.20
CA GLY A 60 6.08 14.18 -1.22
C GLY A 60 4.73 14.92 -1.06
N ALA A 61 3.61 14.21 -0.91
CA ALA A 61 2.31 14.80 -0.61
C ALA A 61 2.29 15.61 0.70
N TYR A 62 2.98 15.12 1.74
CA TYR A 62 3.16 15.85 3.00
C TYR A 62 3.87 17.19 2.81
N SER A 63 4.97 17.20 2.06
CA SER A 63 5.78 18.40 1.84
C SER A 63 5.10 19.37 0.87
N ALA A 64 4.44 18.86 -0.16
CA ALA A 64 3.61 19.62 -1.09
C ALA A 64 2.48 20.38 -0.38
N ALA A 65 1.85 19.76 0.63
CA ALA A 65 0.78 20.40 1.39
C ALA A 65 1.27 21.43 2.43
N ARG A 66 2.58 21.66 2.57
CA ARG A 66 3.18 22.61 3.52
C ARG A 66 3.78 23.80 2.79
N ALA A 67 3.97 24.89 3.53
CA ALA A 67 4.76 26.02 3.03
C ALA A 67 6.18 25.53 2.64
N PRO A 68 6.74 26.03 1.53
CA PRO A 68 6.22 27.13 0.70
C PRO A 68 5.19 26.72 -0.38
N HIS A 69 4.96 25.42 -0.59
CA HIS A 69 4.13 24.94 -1.69
C HIS A 69 2.63 25.08 -1.44
N SER A 70 2.15 24.65 -0.27
CA SER A 70 0.77 24.79 0.19
C SER A 70 -0.29 24.26 -0.80
N LEU A 71 0.03 23.17 -1.51
CA LEU A 71 -0.87 22.57 -2.49
C LEU A 71 -2.13 21.99 -1.84
N THR A 72 -3.22 22.08 -2.59
CA THR A 72 -4.49 21.41 -2.28
C THR A 72 -4.39 19.91 -2.54
N SER A 73 -5.39 19.16 -2.07
CA SER A 73 -5.43 17.70 -2.28
C SER A 73 -5.60 17.35 -3.76
N THR A 74 -6.32 18.17 -4.52
CA THR A 74 -6.51 17.97 -5.97
C THR A 74 -5.20 18.20 -6.71
N GLU A 75 -4.50 19.30 -6.46
CA GLU A 75 -3.19 19.56 -7.10
C GLU A 75 -2.15 18.48 -6.78
N ILE A 76 -2.18 17.92 -5.56
CA ILE A 76 -1.32 16.78 -5.19
C ILE A 76 -1.69 15.55 -6.02
N LEU A 77 -2.97 15.22 -6.14
CA LEU A 77 -3.43 14.06 -6.90
C LEU A 77 -3.15 14.23 -8.40
N ASP A 78 -3.37 15.41 -8.96
CA ASP A 78 -3.11 15.74 -10.37
C ASP A 78 -1.63 15.59 -10.70
N PHE A 79 -0.74 15.93 -9.76
CA PHE A 79 0.70 15.75 -9.93
C PHE A 79 1.09 14.26 -9.99
N TYR A 80 0.55 13.42 -9.11
CA TYR A 80 0.94 12.01 -9.00
C TYR A 80 0.16 11.06 -9.91
N TYR A 81 -1.01 11.46 -10.40
CA TYR A 81 -1.87 10.69 -11.30
C TYR A 81 -2.33 11.57 -12.49
N PRO A 82 -1.41 12.13 -13.27
CA PRO A 82 -1.74 13.07 -14.34
C PRO A 82 -2.66 12.45 -15.39
N GLY A 83 -3.65 13.22 -15.85
CA GLY A 83 -4.61 12.78 -16.86
C GLY A 83 -5.72 11.87 -16.33
N THR A 84 -5.82 11.69 -15.01
CA THR A 84 -7.02 11.10 -14.39
C THR A 84 -8.11 12.15 -14.19
N ASP A 85 -9.36 11.70 -14.18
CA ASP A 85 -10.55 12.52 -13.96
C ASP A 85 -11.17 12.23 -12.59
N PRO A 86 -11.80 13.22 -11.93
CA PRO A 86 -12.54 12.98 -10.70
C PRO A 86 -13.75 12.08 -10.94
N GLY A 87 -13.97 11.14 -10.03
CA GLY A 87 -15.12 10.24 -10.03
C GLY A 87 -15.68 10.01 -8.63
N SER A 88 -16.71 9.17 -8.55
CA SER A 88 -17.29 8.77 -7.27
C SER A 88 -17.52 7.27 -7.18
N ALA A 89 -17.10 6.67 -6.05
CA ALA A 89 -17.34 5.26 -5.77
C ALA A 89 -17.65 5.04 -4.29
N GLY A 90 -18.49 4.05 -4.02
CA GLY A 90 -18.86 3.63 -2.67
C GLY A 90 -19.02 2.13 -2.57
N GLY A 91 -19.96 1.68 -1.74
CA GLY A 91 -20.25 0.27 -1.55
C GLY A 91 -19.45 -0.36 -0.41
N ARG A 92 -19.24 -1.66 -0.50
CA ARG A 92 -18.55 -2.45 0.53
C ARG A 92 -17.24 -3.00 -0.01
N VAL A 93 -16.33 -3.29 0.90
CA VAL A 93 -15.06 -3.97 0.65
C VAL A 93 -14.90 -5.14 1.62
N LYS A 94 -14.22 -6.19 1.16
CA LYS A 94 -13.86 -7.40 1.91
C LYS A 94 -12.35 -7.42 2.11
N VAL A 95 -11.88 -7.29 3.33
CA VAL A 95 -10.45 -7.22 3.65
C VAL A 95 -10.03 -8.50 4.38
N TRP A 96 -9.12 -9.28 3.80
CA TRP A 96 -8.49 -10.40 4.49
C TRP A 96 -7.54 -9.90 5.57
N ILE A 97 -7.80 -10.29 6.81
CA ILE A 97 -6.98 -9.99 7.98
C ILE A 97 -5.90 -11.07 8.11
N ARG A 98 -4.75 -10.85 7.48
CA ARG A 98 -3.62 -11.79 7.46
C ARG A 98 -2.98 -11.98 8.82
N GLY A 99 -3.06 -10.95 9.68
CA GLY A 99 -2.59 -11.02 11.07
C GLY A 99 -3.31 -12.06 11.93
N ASP A 100 -4.47 -12.55 11.48
CA ASP A 100 -5.23 -13.62 12.11
C ASP A 100 -5.01 -14.98 11.44
N GLY A 101 -3.77 -15.47 11.50
CA GLY A 101 -3.35 -16.72 10.86
C GLY A 101 -3.73 -17.99 11.64
N ASP A 102 -4.57 -17.91 12.66
CA ASP A 102 -5.01 -19.08 13.42
C ASP A 102 -6.32 -19.69 12.87
N ARG A 103 -6.69 -20.87 13.38
CA ARG A 103 -7.87 -21.63 12.89
C ARG A 103 -9.19 -21.16 13.49
N ASP A 104 -9.18 -20.15 14.36
CA ASP A 104 -10.29 -19.74 15.19
C ASP A 104 -10.55 -18.23 15.02
N LEU A 105 -11.68 -17.82 14.43
CA LEU A 105 -12.10 -16.41 14.52
C LEU A 105 -12.61 -16.14 15.95
N VAL A 106 -11.87 -15.36 16.75
CA VAL A 106 -12.26 -15.04 18.15
C VAL A 106 -12.55 -13.56 18.33
N VAL A 107 -13.74 -13.21 18.82
CA VAL A 107 -14.11 -11.82 19.15
C VAL A 107 -14.50 -11.66 20.60
N ARG A 108 -14.20 -10.50 21.20
CA ARG A 108 -14.70 -10.12 22.52
C ARG A 108 -16.22 -10.00 22.50
N ALA A 109 -16.87 -10.37 23.60
CA ALA A 109 -18.32 -10.18 23.75
C ALA A 109 -18.69 -8.70 23.57
N ARG A 110 -19.82 -8.47 22.89
CA ARG A 110 -20.30 -7.13 22.54
C ARG A 110 -21.82 -7.12 22.56
N ASP A 111 -22.39 -6.06 23.12
CA ASP A 111 -23.83 -5.86 23.07
C ASP A 111 -24.32 -5.68 21.63
N GLY A 112 -25.48 -6.24 21.33
CA GLY A 112 -26.05 -6.20 20.00
C GLY A 112 -25.38 -7.15 19.00
N LEU A 113 -24.53 -8.08 19.47
CA LEU A 113 -23.91 -9.08 18.62
C LEU A 113 -24.97 -9.88 17.85
N THR A 114 -24.74 -10.01 16.55
CA THR A 114 -25.44 -10.92 15.66
C THR A 114 -24.45 -11.90 15.08
N ILE A 115 -24.86 -13.15 14.94
CA ILE A 115 -24.10 -14.21 14.31
C ILE A 115 -24.98 -14.77 13.19
N GLY A 116 -24.46 -14.99 12.00
CA GLY A 116 -25.27 -15.49 10.89
C GLY A 116 -24.47 -16.28 9.87
N LYS A 117 -25.15 -17.17 9.14
CA LYS A 117 -24.62 -17.79 7.93
C LYS A 117 -24.53 -16.71 6.85
N VAL A 118 -23.39 -16.59 6.17
CA VAL A 118 -23.25 -15.64 5.05
C VAL A 118 -24.27 -15.99 3.97
N GLY A 119 -25.07 -15.00 3.53
CA GLY A 119 -26.17 -15.21 2.57
C GLY A 119 -27.39 -15.96 3.15
N GLY A 120 -27.41 -16.22 4.46
CA GLY A 120 -28.46 -17.02 5.10
C GLY A 120 -29.01 -16.40 6.38
N ARG A 121 -29.44 -17.27 7.29
CA ARG A 121 -30.10 -16.87 8.53
C ARG A 121 -29.13 -16.16 9.47
N THR A 122 -29.61 -15.07 10.08
CA THR A 122 -28.95 -14.35 11.16
C THR A 122 -29.66 -14.57 12.49
N TRP A 123 -28.88 -14.65 13.57
CA TRP A 123 -29.33 -14.91 14.93
C TRP A 123 -28.81 -13.83 15.89
N ARG A 124 -29.59 -13.59 16.95
CA ARG A 124 -29.23 -12.72 18.08
C ARG A 124 -29.11 -13.58 19.35
N PRO A 125 -27.91 -14.05 19.70
CA PRO A 125 -27.74 -14.91 20.87
C PRO A 125 -28.12 -14.18 22.16
N ARG A 126 -28.95 -14.83 23.00
CA ARG A 126 -29.33 -14.36 24.33
C ARG A 126 -28.67 -15.23 25.39
N VAL A 127 -27.36 -15.06 25.56
CA VAL A 127 -26.54 -15.85 26.50
C VAL A 127 -25.92 -14.90 27.52
N PRO A 128 -26.19 -15.05 28.83
CA PRO A 128 -25.64 -14.16 29.85
C PRO A 128 -24.15 -14.43 30.11
N ARG A 129 -23.43 -13.41 30.60
CA ARG A 129 -22.03 -13.50 31.08
C ARG A 129 -21.00 -14.01 30.05
N VAL A 130 -21.26 -13.80 28.77
CA VAL A 130 -20.30 -14.14 27.72
C VAL A 130 -19.11 -13.18 27.76
N ARG A 131 -17.90 -13.71 27.71
CA ARG A 131 -16.64 -12.97 27.63
C ARG A 131 -16.12 -12.87 26.19
N SER A 132 -16.28 -13.92 25.41
CA SER A 132 -15.84 -13.98 24.01
C SER A 132 -16.67 -14.97 23.21
N TRP A 133 -16.67 -14.77 21.90
CA TRP A 133 -17.21 -15.69 20.90
C TRP A 133 -16.09 -16.24 20.05
N ARG A 134 -16.27 -17.46 19.57
CA ARG A 134 -15.32 -18.13 18.68
C ARG A 134 -16.06 -18.85 17.58
N VAL A 135 -15.52 -18.77 16.37
CA VAL A 135 -15.90 -19.62 15.25
C VAL A 135 -14.70 -20.47 14.87
N ARG A 136 -14.86 -21.79 14.97
CA ARG A 136 -13.85 -22.74 14.48
C ARG A 136 -14.32 -23.34 13.17
N TRP A 137 -13.42 -23.49 12.23
CA TRP A 137 -13.67 -24.18 10.96
C TRP A 137 -13.27 -25.65 11.06
N SER A 138 -14.09 -26.56 10.51
CA SER A 138 -13.74 -27.96 10.26
C SER A 138 -13.46 -28.19 8.78
N ARG A 139 -12.66 -29.22 8.46
CA ARG A 139 -12.36 -29.61 7.06
C ARG A 139 -13.58 -30.07 6.25
N SER A 140 -14.75 -30.24 6.89
CA SER A 140 -16.03 -30.47 6.21
C SER A 140 -16.66 -29.19 5.66
N GLY A 141 -16.09 -28.00 5.93
CA GLY A 141 -16.67 -26.70 5.60
C GLY A 141 -17.64 -26.16 6.66
N ASP A 142 -17.89 -26.92 7.72
CA ASP A 142 -18.74 -26.49 8.82
C ASP A 142 -18.00 -25.56 9.79
N HIS A 143 -18.76 -24.65 10.38
CA HIS A 143 -18.29 -23.71 11.36
C HIS A 143 -18.96 -23.95 12.72
N VAL A 144 -18.15 -24.27 13.73
CA VAL A 144 -18.60 -24.46 15.11
C VAL A 144 -18.50 -23.13 15.86
N VAL A 145 -19.65 -22.51 16.09
CA VAL A 145 -19.79 -21.30 16.88
C VAL A 145 -19.86 -21.66 18.36
N SER A 146 -19.00 -21.05 19.16
CA SER A 146 -18.90 -21.24 20.60
C SER A 146 -18.86 -19.90 21.33
N TYR A 147 -19.27 -19.87 22.60
CA TYR A 147 -19.07 -18.75 23.50
C TYR A 147 -18.27 -19.17 24.73
N ARG A 148 -17.62 -18.21 25.38
CA ARG A 148 -16.86 -18.42 26.62
C ARG A 148 -17.51 -17.69 27.77
N THR A 149 -17.76 -18.39 28.88
CA THR A 149 -18.00 -17.78 30.19
C THR A 149 -16.71 -17.94 31.03
N ALA A 150 -16.64 -18.93 31.92
CA ALA A 150 -15.38 -19.43 32.49
C ALA A 150 -14.71 -20.45 31.54
N ARG A 151 -15.53 -21.30 30.90
CA ARG A 151 -15.11 -22.32 29.91
C ARG A 151 -15.81 -22.08 28.57
N TRP A 152 -15.35 -22.79 27.54
CA TRP A 152 -15.98 -22.76 26.22
C TRP A 152 -17.22 -23.64 26.17
N HIS A 153 -18.27 -23.15 25.52
CA HIS A 153 -19.52 -23.85 25.27
C HIS A 153 -19.84 -23.79 23.78
N THR A 154 -20.13 -24.93 23.17
CA THR A 154 -20.69 -24.96 21.82
C THR A 154 -22.07 -24.35 21.84
N TRP A 155 -22.33 -23.45 20.90
CA TRP A 155 -23.64 -22.81 20.74
C TRP A 155 -24.38 -23.36 19.52
N ARG A 156 -23.68 -23.46 18.38
CA ARG A 156 -24.29 -23.86 17.11
C ARG A 156 -23.22 -24.35 16.14
N VAL A 157 -23.58 -25.30 15.29
CA VAL A 157 -22.85 -25.63 14.07
C VAL A 157 -23.58 -24.98 12.89
N VAL A 158 -22.83 -24.34 12.01
CA VAL A 158 -23.33 -23.68 10.80
C VAL A 158 -22.64 -24.29 9.59
N ASP A 159 -23.41 -24.69 8.61
CA ASP A 159 -22.91 -25.21 7.33
C ASP A 159 -22.48 -24.02 6.44
N GLY A 160 -21.18 -23.86 6.21
CA GLY A 160 -20.62 -22.73 5.44
C GLY A 160 -20.26 -21.50 6.29
N ASP A 161 -19.87 -20.42 5.60
CA ASP A 161 -19.24 -19.24 6.21
C ASP A 161 -20.11 -18.54 7.26
N VAL A 162 -19.46 -18.03 8.32
CA VAL A 162 -20.13 -17.37 9.44
C VAL A 162 -19.70 -15.92 9.55
N ALA A 163 -20.67 -15.01 9.66
CA ALA A 163 -20.46 -13.59 9.91
C ALA A 163 -20.84 -13.20 11.35
N LEU A 164 -20.00 -12.40 11.99
CA LEU A 164 -20.26 -11.73 13.25
C LEU A 164 -20.36 -10.22 13.00
N ALA A 165 -21.36 -9.57 13.58
CA ALA A 165 -21.55 -8.10 13.53
C ALA A 165 -22.17 -7.60 14.84
N ALA A 166 -22.12 -6.29 15.10
CA ALA A 166 -22.70 -5.70 16.33
C ALA A 166 -23.51 -4.42 16.07
N GLY A 167 -24.38 -4.43 15.04
CA GLY A 167 -25.33 -3.33 14.79
C GLY A 167 -24.65 -1.97 14.58
N GLY A 168 -23.54 -1.93 13.85
CA GLY A 168 -22.76 -0.71 13.58
C GLY A 168 -21.66 -0.40 14.61
N ARG A 169 -21.64 -1.10 15.76
CA ARG A 169 -20.53 -1.00 16.73
C ARG A 169 -19.33 -1.83 16.26
N PRO A 170 -18.08 -1.38 16.51
CA PRO A 170 -16.90 -2.19 16.23
C PRO A 170 -16.88 -3.50 17.03
N LEU A 171 -16.36 -4.56 16.41
CA LEU A 171 -16.03 -5.84 17.01
C LEU A 171 -14.54 -5.90 17.32
N THR A 172 -14.17 -6.30 18.54
CA THR A 172 -12.76 -6.53 18.89
C THR A 172 -12.37 -7.97 18.56
N LEU A 173 -11.60 -8.15 17.50
CA LEU A 173 -10.90 -9.39 17.14
C LEU A 173 -9.75 -9.62 18.11
N LEU A 174 -9.58 -10.87 18.54
CA LEU A 174 -8.48 -11.31 19.39
C LEU A 174 -7.61 -12.24 18.57
N THR A 175 -6.37 -11.82 18.29
CA THR A 175 -5.36 -12.61 17.59
C THR A 175 -4.21 -12.94 18.53
N ARG A 176 -3.24 -13.74 18.08
CA ARG A 176 -1.98 -13.94 18.81
C ARG A 176 -1.17 -12.65 18.99
N GLY A 177 -1.32 -11.70 18.06
CA GLY A 177 -0.62 -10.42 18.07
C GLY A 177 -1.29 -9.35 18.95
N GLY A 178 -2.48 -9.60 19.46
CA GLY A 178 -3.19 -8.66 20.34
C GLY A 178 -4.68 -8.55 20.03
N ALA A 179 -5.27 -7.41 20.41
CA ALA A 179 -6.69 -7.14 20.23
C ALA A 179 -6.90 -5.91 19.34
N VAL A 180 -7.57 -6.10 18.21
CA VAL A 180 -7.85 -5.01 17.25
C VAL A 180 -9.36 -4.95 17.00
N SER A 181 -9.92 -3.75 17.09
CA SER A 181 -11.33 -3.50 16.79
C SER A 181 -11.55 -3.16 15.32
N TYR A 182 -12.56 -3.76 14.71
CA TYR A 182 -12.95 -3.59 13.31
C TYR A 182 -14.42 -3.16 13.20
N ARG A 183 -14.72 -2.26 12.26
CA ARG A 183 -16.11 -1.90 11.92
C ARG A 183 -16.73 -2.94 11.00
N GLY A 184 -18.04 -2.84 10.78
CA GLY A 184 -18.78 -3.75 9.91
C GLY A 184 -18.92 -5.14 10.54
N SER A 185 -18.59 -6.18 9.76
CA SER A 185 -18.66 -7.58 10.17
C SER A 185 -17.32 -8.28 10.02
N LEU A 186 -17.04 -9.26 10.87
CA LEU A 186 -15.93 -10.20 10.71
C LEU A 186 -16.50 -11.55 10.26
N ARG A 187 -15.98 -12.09 9.16
CA ARG A 187 -16.39 -13.38 8.60
C ARG A 187 -15.30 -14.41 8.82
N SER A 188 -15.71 -15.61 9.22
CA SER A 188 -14.90 -16.82 9.08
C SER A 188 -15.26 -17.44 7.73
N VAL A 189 -14.30 -17.46 6.82
CA VAL A 189 -14.48 -17.88 5.42
C VAL A 189 -13.69 -19.15 5.16
N ASP A 190 -14.35 -20.16 4.59
CA ASP A 190 -13.69 -21.35 4.05
C ASP A 190 -13.01 -21.02 2.71
N PHE A 191 -11.69 -21.10 2.68
CA PHE A 191 -10.91 -20.92 1.47
C PHE A 191 -10.59 -22.28 0.86
N GLN A 192 -11.39 -22.63 -0.14
CA GLN A 192 -11.22 -23.81 -0.99
C GLN A 192 -11.16 -25.14 -0.21
N GLY A 193 -11.75 -25.22 0.99
CA GLY A 193 -11.71 -26.42 1.83
C GLY A 193 -10.33 -26.67 2.48
N THR A 194 -9.38 -25.76 2.32
CA THR A 194 -7.98 -25.96 2.73
C THR A 194 -7.63 -25.18 3.98
N GLN A 195 -8.18 -23.97 4.13
CA GLN A 195 -7.88 -23.06 5.23
C GLN A 195 -9.06 -22.15 5.53
N ARG A 196 -8.97 -21.47 6.67
CA ARG A 196 -9.95 -20.49 7.13
C ARG A 196 -9.34 -19.09 7.08
N LEU A 197 -10.06 -18.15 6.48
CA LEU A 197 -9.68 -16.73 6.47
C LEU A 197 -10.57 -15.91 7.40
N THR A 198 -9.98 -14.93 8.08
CA THR A 198 -10.76 -13.84 8.70
C THR A 198 -10.91 -12.73 7.68
N VAL A 199 -12.16 -12.45 7.29
CA VAL A 199 -12.46 -11.39 6.31
C VAL A 199 -13.30 -10.32 6.97
N ASN A 200 -12.78 -9.09 7.06
CA ASN A 200 -13.54 -7.94 7.52
C ASN A 200 -14.34 -7.35 6.35
N VAL A 201 -15.67 -7.30 6.48
CA VAL A 201 -16.56 -6.75 5.46
C VAL A 201 -17.26 -5.51 5.99
N LEU A 202 -17.04 -4.37 5.34
CA LEU A 202 -17.47 -3.06 5.81
C LEU A 202 -17.74 -2.07 4.65
N PRO A 203 -18.47 -0.97 4.89
CA PRO A 203 -18.59 0.12 3.93
C PRO A 203 -17.24 0.75 3.60
N MET A 204 -17.05 1.18 2.35
CA MET A 204 -15.80 1.78 1.86
C MET A 204 -15.29 2.92 2.76
N GLU A 205 -16.16 3.85 3.15
CA GLU A 205 -15.76 4.97 4.02
C GLU A 205 -15.28 4.56 5.41
N GLN A 206 -15.74 3.42 5.92
CA GLN A 206 -15.26 2.87 7.19
C GLN A 206 -13.90 2.17 7.03
N TYR A 207 -13.66 1.60 5.85
CA TYR A 207 -12.36 1.03 5.50
C TYR A 207 -11.30 2.11 5.36
N VAL A 208 -11.55 3.15 4.57
CA VAL A 208 -10.61 4.26 4.35
C VAL A 208 -10.23 4.95 5.67
N ARG A 209 -11.15 5.04 6.65
CA ARG A 209 -10.86 5.54 8.01
C ARG A 209 -9.83 4.72 8.77
N GLY A 210 -9.73 3.42 8.50
CA GLY A 210 -8.72 2.53 9.08
C GLY A 210 -7.42 2.45 8.27
N VAL A 211 -7.45 2.83 6.99
CA VAL A 211 -6.26 2.86 6.10
C VAL A 211 -5.45 4.14 6.31
N VAL A 212 -6.06 5.32 6.17
CA VAL A 212 -5.32 6.60 6.23
C VAL A 212 -4.43 6.76 7.49
N PRO A 213 -4.87 6.44 8.72
CA PRO A 213 -3.99 6.53 9.89
C PRO A 213 -2.95 5.39 10.00
N ALA A 214 -3.11 4.30 9.26
CA ALA A 214 -2.10 3.25 9.17
C ALA A 214 -0.99 3.60 8.15
N GLU A 215 -1.33 4.44 7.17
CA GLU A 215 -0.45 4.86 6.08
C GLU A 215 0.25 6.21 6.35
N MET A 216 -0.46 7.17 6.96
CA MET A 216 0.06 8.51 7.22
C MET A 216 -0.08 8.91 8.69
N GLN A 217 0.87 9.72 9.16
CA GLN A 217 0.81 10.24 10.52
C GLN A 217 -0.37 11.21 10.67
N ALA A 218 -1.16 11.06 11.73
CA ALA A 218 -2.39 11.84 11.92
C ALA A 218 -2.18 13.37 12.04
N GLY A 219 -0.97 13.81 12.39
CA GLY A 219 -0.60 15.22 12.51
C GLY A 219 -0.25 15.90 11.18
N TRP A 220 -0.24 15.16 10.07
CA TRP A 220 0.10 15.71 8.76
C TRP A 220 -0.97 16.70 8.23
N PRO A 221 -0.60 17.58 7.29
CA PRO A 221 -1.54 18.56 6.72
C PRO A 221 -2.80 17.90 6.15
N GLN A 222 -3.92 18.60 6.28
CA GLN A 222 -5.20 18.03 5.84
C GLN A 222 -5.28 17.76 4.35
N HIS A 223 -4.63 18.55 3.50
CA HIS A 223 -4.61 18.29 2.06
C HIS A 223 -3.83 17.01 1.71
N ALA A 224 -2.73 16.73 2.40
CA ALA A 224 -2.01 15.45 2.25
C ALA A 224 -2.87 14.26 2.71
N LEU A 225 -3.50 14.35 3.88
CA LEU A 225 -4.40 13.30 4.39
C LEU A 225 -5.63 13.08 3.49
N ARG A 226 -6.14 14.14 2.85
CA ARG A 226 -7.25 14.06 1.89
C ARG A 226 -6.82 13.40 0.59
N ALA A 227 -5.65 13.74 0.05
CA ALA A 227 -5.08 13.07 -1.12
C ALA A 227 -4.91 11.57 -0.86
N GLN A 228 -4.36 11.18 0.29
CA GLN A 228 -4.27 9.76 0.69
C GLN A 228 -5.63 9.09 0.83
N ALA A 229 -6.64 9.77 1.36
CA ALA A 229 -7.98 9.20 1.44
C ALA A 229 -8.56 8.88 0.06
N VAL A 230 -8.38 9.78 -0.92
CA VAL A 230 -8.83 9.58 -2.31
C VAL A 230 -8.02 8.48 -2.99
N ALA A 231 -6.69 8.51 -2.92
CA ALA A 231 -5.83 7.47 -3.49
C ALA A 231 -6.15 6.09 -2.90
N ALA A 232 -6.30 5.99 -1.57
CA ALA A 232 -6.63 4.74 -0.91
C ALA A 232 -8.01 4.19 -1.31
N ARG A 233 -9.02 5.05 -1.44
CA ARG A 233 -10.35 4.66 -1.91
C ARG A 233 -10.35 4.21 -3.36
N THR A 234 -9.59 4.92 -4.19
CA THR A 234 -9.44 4.65 -5.62
C THR A 234 -8.81 3.28 -5.83
N TYR A 235 -7.68 3.00 -5.19
CA TYR A 235 -7.03 1.69 -5.18
C TYR A 235 -7.98 0.59 -4.71
N ALA A 236 -8.62 0.77 -3.55
CA ALA A 236 -9.54 -0.21 -2.99
C ALA A 236 -10.77 -0.49 -3.88
N THR A 237 -11.18 0.50 -4.67
CA THR A 237 -12.30 0.36 -5.62
C THR A 237 -11.86 -0.38 -6.88
N HIS A 238 -10.64 -0.12 -7.36
CA HIS A 238 -10.01 -0.82 -8.49
C HIS A 238 -9.90 -2.33 -8.20
N GLU A 239 -9.29 -2.71 -7.07
CA GLU A 239 -9.03 -4.13 -6.69
C GLU A 239 -10.31 -4.96 -6.42
N ARG A 240 -11.45 -4.31 -6.15
CA ARG A 240 -12.73 -5.02 -5.92
C ARG A 240 -13.20 -5.82 -7.15
N GLY A 241 -12.66 -5.55 -8.33
CA GLY A 241 -13.05 -6.16 -9.60
C GLY A 241 -12.40 -7.52 -9.92
N ASP A 242 -11.37 -7.95 -9.17
CA ASP A 242 -10.41 -8.97 -9.64
C ASP A 242 -10.87 -10.43 -9.61
N GLY A 243 -12.19 -10.68 -9.51
CA GLY A 243 -12.76 -12.02 -9.58
C GLY A 243 -12.57 -12.90 -8.32
N ASN A 244 -11.87 -12.40 -7.29
CA ASN A 244 -11.76 -13.10 -6.01
C ASN A 244 -13.08 -13.02 -5.21
N THR A 245 -13.70 -14.18 -5.01
CA THR A 245 -14.99 -14.25 -4.31
C THR A 245 -14.85 -14.10 -2.79
N TYR A 246 -13.68 -14.40 -2.21
CA TYR A 246 -13.44 -14.46 -0.77
C TYR A 246 -13.12 -13.09 -0.15
N TYR A 247 -12.23 -12.32 -0.78
CA TYR A 247 -11.80 -10.99 -0.33
C TYR A 247 -11.40 -10.13 -1.53
N ASP A 248 -11.39 -8.81 -1.34
CA ASP A 248 -11.00 -7.83 -2.34
C ASP A 248 -9.56 -7.34 -2.07
N LEU A 249 -9.20 -7.16 -0.79
CA LEU A 249 -7.91 -6.61 -0.34
C LEU A 249 -7.37 -7.40 0.86
N CYS A 250 -6.15 -7.07 1.28
CA CYS A 250 -5.50 -7.57 2.49
C CYS A 250 -5.02 -6.44 3.40
N ASP A 251 -4.75 -6.73 4.68
CA ASP A 251 -4.35 -5.75 5.72
C ASP A 251 -2.83 -5.52 5.85
N THR A 252 -2.08 -5.80 4.78
CA THR A 252 -0.62 -5.69 4.74
C THR A 252 -0.20 -4.82 3.55
N ASP A 253 1.06 -4.37 3.53
CA ASP A 253 1.65 -3.57 2.44
C ASP A 253 1.65 -4.26 1.06
N ALA A 254 1.31 -5.56 1.00
CA ALA A 254 1.00 -6.24 -0.26
C ALA A 254 -0.30 -5.72 -0.93
N CYS A 255 -1.16 -5.06 -0.14
CA CYS A 255 -2.36 -4.38 -0.60
C CYS A 255 -2.35 -2.95 -0.01
N GLN A 256 -2.87 -2.75 1.20
CA GLN A 256 -2.82 -1.48 1.93
C GLN A 256 -2.72 -1.74 3.43
N ALA A 257 -1.98 -0.90 4.15
CA ALA A 257 -1.94 -0.98 5.60
C ALA A 257 -3.35 -0.68 6.16
N TYR A 258 -3.89 -1.58 6.99
CA TYR A 258 -5.26 -1.46 7.52
C TYR A 258 -5.32 -1.76 9.01
N GLY A 259 -5.45 -0.71 9.84
CA GLY A 259 -5.48 -0.81 11.30
C GLY A 259 -6.87 -0.99 11.91
N GLY A 260 -7.90 -1.14 11.09
CA GLY A 260 -9.29 -1.21 11.54
C GLY A 260 -9.76 0.04 12.29
N ALA A 261 -10.79 -0.12 13.12
CA ALA A 261 -11.36 0.95 13.93
C ALA A 261 -10.44 1.44 15.04
N SER A 262 -9.39 0.68 15.36
CA SER A 262 -8.47 1.02 16.47
C SER A 262 -7.44 2.07 16.07
N ALA A 263 -7.14 2.19 14.78
CA ALA A 263 -6.23 3.20 14.25
C ALA A 263 -6.90 4.56 14.00
N GLU A 264 -8.24 4.63 14.02
CA GLU A 264 -8.98 5.85 13.70
C GLU A 264 -8.60 7.02 14.63
N THR A 265 -8.26 8.17 14.05
CA THR A 265 -8.04 9.42 14.78
C THR A 265 -9.04 10.49 14.34
N ARG A 266 -9.25 11.53 15.15
CA ARG A 266 -10.11 12.67 14.76
C ARG A 266 -9.58 13.38 13.51
N ALA A 267 -8.26 13.54 13.38
CA ALA A 267 -7.65 14.28 12.28
C ALA A 267 -7.74 13.53 10.95
N THR A 268 -7.46 12.22 10.95
CA THR A 268 -7.60 11.39 9.75
C THR A 268 -9.07 11.16 9.40
N THR A 269 -9.95 10.96 10.39
CA THR A 269 -11.40 10.85 10.14
C THR A 269 -11.94 12.10 9.46
N ARG A 270 -11.51 13.31 9.88
CA ARG A 270 -11.91 14.56 9.22
C ARG A 270 -11.52 14.58 7.74
N ALA A 271 -10.31 14.14 7.40
CA ALA A 271 -9.86 14.07 6.01
C ALA A 271 -10.70 13.07 5.20
N THR A 272 -10.88 11.84 5.71
CA THR A 272 -11.68 10.81 5.01
C THR A 272 -13.14 11.20 4.81
N THR A 273 -13.76 11.87 5.79
CA THR A 273 -15.13 12.37 5.66
C THR A 273 -15.23 13.53 4.67
N ALA A 274 -14.21 14.39 4.59
CA ALA A 274 -14.20 15.53 3.67
C ALA A 274 -14.09 15.11 2.19
N THR A 275 -13.58 13.91 1.92
CA THR A 275 -13.44 13.35 0.57
C THR A 275 -14.27 12.08 0.39
N ALA A 276 -15.38 11.95 1.13
CA ALA A 276 -16.18 10.74 1.14
C ALA A 276 -16.76 10.47 -0.26
N GLY A 277 -16.51 9.27 -0.79
CA GLY A 277 -16.92 8.88 -2.13
C GLY A 277 -15.98 9.32 -3.26
N ASP A 278 -15.07 10.27 -3.06
CA ASP A 278 -14.18 10.76 -4.12
C ASP A 278 -13.16 9.70 -4.52
N VAL A 279 -13.03 9.48 -5.84
CA VAL A 279 -12.03 8.61 -6.47
C VAL A 279 -11.44 9.26 -7.72
N LEU A 280 -10.36 8.70 -8.24
CA LEU A 280 -9.83 9.03 -9.56
C LEU A 280 -10.24 7.97 -10.58
N THR A 281 -10.49 8.42 -11.81
CA THR A 281 -10.89 7.57 -12.95
C THR A 281 -9.99 7.83 -14.15
N TYR A 282 -9.83 6.82 -15.00
CA TYR A 282 -9.13 6.94 -16.27
C TYR A 282 -9.83 6.08 -17.30
N GLY A 283 -10.13 6.64 -18.47
CA GLY A 283 -10.85 5.91 -19.52
C GLY A 283 -12.26 5.45 -19.12
N GLY A 284 -12.90 6.12 -18.15
CA GLY A 284 -14.23 5.75 -17.63
C GLY A 284 -14.22 4.66 -16.55
N GLU A 285 -13.05 4.11 -16.19
CA GLU A 285 -12.89 3.12 -15.13
C GLU A 285 -12.17 3.72 -13.92
N THR A 286 -12.26 3.07 -12.76
CA THR A 286 -11.52 3.53 -11.57
C THR A 286 -10.03 3.33 -11.78
N ALA A 287 -9.25 4.39 -11.59
CA ALA A 287 -7.81 4.36 -11.78
C ALA A 287 -7.11 3.42 -10.77
N PHE A 288 -5.95 2.90 -11.15
CA PHE A 288 -5.05 2.16 -10.28
C PHE A 288 -4.15 3.16 -9.53
N ALA A 289 -4.61 3.63 -8.37
CA ALA A 289 -3.94 4.67 -7.60
C ALA A 289 -2.90 4.12 -6.61
N GLU A 290 -1.80 3.55 -7.12
CA GLU A 290 -0.68 3.10 -6.28
C GLU A 290 -0.04 4.26 -5.50
N TYR A 291 0.53 3.97 -4.33
CA TYR A 291 1.28 4.94 -3.54
C TYR A 291 2.33 4.24 -2.67
N SER A 292 3.36 4.96 -2.26
CA SER A 292 4.41 4.44 -1.37
C SER A 292 4.92 5.51 -0.41
N ALA A 293 5.68 5.10 0.61
CA ALA A 293 6.21 6.03 1.61
C ALA A 293 7.01 7.16 0.96
N SER A 294 8.00 6.81 0.15
CA SER A 294 8.88 7.78 -0.51
C SER A 294 9.35 7.26 -1.86
N ASN A 295 9.25 8.11 -2.90
CA ASN A 295 9.74 7.76 -4.23
C ASN A 295 11.25 8.07 -4.41
N GLY A 296 11.88 8.76 -3.47
CA GLY A 296 13.30 9.11 -3.54
C GLY A 296 13.62 10.24 -4.52
N GLY A 297 12.63 11.07 -4.87
CA GLY A 297 12.77 12.27 -5.70
C GLY A 297 12.44 12.02 -7.17
N TRP A 298 12.04 10.79 -7.51
CA TRP A 298 11.62 10.43 -8.86
C TRP A 298 10.60 9.29 -8.81
N THR A 299 9.42 9.48 -9.40
CA THR A 299 8.41 8.43 -9.49
C THR A 299 8.81 7.35 -10.49
N VAL A 300 8.32 6.14 -10.28
CA VAL A 300 8.56 5.00 -11.18
C VAL A 300 7.34 4.83 -12.08
N ALA A 301 7.59 4.49 -13.35
CA ALA A 301 6.52 4.17 -14.27
C ALA A 301 5.79 2.89 -13.80
N GLY A 302 4.46 2.93 -13.82
CA GLY A 302 3.60 1.77 -13.55
C GLY A 302 3.11 1.09 -14.80
N SER A 303 2.12 0.22 -14.63
CA SER A 303 1.43 -0.45 -15.74
C SER A 303 0.46 0.48 -16.50
N GLU A 304 0.14 1.63 -15.93
CA GLU A 304 -0.90 2.53 -16.42
C GLU A 304 -0.32 3.82 -17.02
N PRO A 305 -0.96 4.42 -18.05
CA PRO A 305 -0.44 5.60 -18.74
C PRO A 305 -0.25 6.83 -17.84
N TYR A 306 -1.03 6.95 -16.76
CA TYR A 306 -0.95 8.04 -15.77
C TYR A 306 0.03 7.74 -14.63
N LEU A 307 0.51 6.50 -14.49
CA LEU A 307 1.59 6.17 -13.55
C LEU A 307 2.92 6.40 -14.25
N VAL A 308 3.28 7.66 -14.41
CA VAL A 308 4.47 8.09 -15.15
C VAL A 308 5.70 8.20 -14.26
N ALA A 309 6.88 8.01 -14.86
CA ALA A 309 8.14 8.33 -14.20
C ALA A 309 8.52 9.80 -14.43
N GLN A 310 8.56 10.59 -13.36
CA GLN A 310 8.86 12.01 -13.40
C GLN A 310 9.61 12.45 -12.14
N ALA A 311 10.32 13.58 -12.24
CA ALA A 311 10.93 14.22 -11.07
C ALA A 311 9.86 14.62 -10.07
N ASP A 312 10.11 14.37 -8.79
CA ASP A 312 9.26 14.82 -7.68
C ASP A 312 9.91 15.97 -6.93
N PRO A 313 9.59 17.23 -7.25
CA PRO A 313 10.17 18.39 -6.58
C PRO A 313 9.64 18.57 -5.15
N TYR A 314 8.60 17.83 -4.76
CA TYR A 314 8.01 17.89 -3.44
C TYR A 314 8.59 16.82 -2.52
N GLU A 315 9.33 15.84 -3.03
CA GLU A 315 9.95 14.84 -2.19
C GLU A 315 10.88 15.53 -1.15
N GLY A 316 10.42 15.54 0.10
CA GLY A 316 11.18 16.10 1.20
C GLY A 316 12.33 15.17 1.61
N THR A 317 13.42 15.72 2.14
CA THR A 317 14.56 14.95 2.65
C THR A 317 14.29 14.37 4.04
N SER A 318 13.29 13.49 4.17
CA SER A 318 13.02 12.81 5.45
C SER A 318 14.19 11.89 5.80
N PRO A 319 14.87 12.07 6.95
CA PRO A 319 16.05 11.27 7.30
C PRO A 319 15.75 9.78 7.50
N ASP A 320 14.48 9.40 7.66
CA ASP A 320 14.08 8.00 7.83
C ASP A 320 14.08 7.21 6.49
N TYR A 321 14.00 7.93 5.37
CA TYR A 321 13.84 7.32 4.03
C TYR A 321 14.81 7.86 2.99
N TYR A 322 15.53 8.95 3.30
CA TYR A 322 16.71 9.39 2.56
C TYR A 322 17.98 8.93 3.24
N ASP A 323 18.97 8.55 2.43
CA ASP A 323 20.29 8.10 2.83
C ASP A 323 20.29 6.94 3.85
N TRP A 324 19.38 5.99 3.67
CA TRP A 324 19.36 4.78 4.49
C TRP A 324 20.60 3.93 4.21
N SER A 325 21.05 3.17 5.21
CA SER A 325 22.14 2.20 5.08
C SER A 325 21.76 0.82 5.61
N ARG A 326 22.20 -0.23 4.91
CA ARG A 326 22.00 -1.63 5.28
C ARG A 326 23.30 -2.41 5.11
N SER A 327 23.76 -3.06 6.18
CA SER A 327 24.88 -3.99 6.12
C SER A 327 24.35 -5.41 5.89
N ILE A 328 24.72 -6.00 4.76
CA ILE A 328 24.30 -7.34 4.36
C ILE A 328 25.48 -8.29 4.46
N ALA A 329 25.31 -9.40 5.18
CA ALA A 329 26.34 -10.44 5.23
C ALA A 329 26.48 -11.14 3.87
N THR A 330 27.70 -11.43 3.43
CA THR A 330 27.93 -12.15 2.17
C THR A 330 27.16 -13.45 2.07
N ARG A 331 27.07 -14.22 3.17
CA ARG A 331 26.27 -15.46 3.22
C ARG A 331 24.78 -15.24 2.94
N GLN A 332 24.23 -14.07 3.26
CA GLN A 332 22.85 -13.75 2.92
C GLN A 332 22.71 -13.49 1.42
N LEU A 333 23.64 -12.73 0.83
CA LEU A 333 23.68 -12.49 -0.62
C LEU A 333 23.83 -13.80 -1.40
N GLU A 334 24.76 -14.66 -0.98
CA GLU A 334 24.97 -16.00 -1.57
C GLU A 334 23.68 -16.83 -1.59
N ARG A 335 22.91 -16.84 -0.48
CA ARG A 335 21.62 -17.53 -0.43
C ARG A 335 20.59 -16.93 -1.39
N VAL A 336 20.47 -15.61 -1.44
CA VAL A 336 19.49 -14.92 -2.31
C VAL A 336 19.84 -15.11 -3.79
N LEU A 337 21.12 -15.11 -4.12
CA LEU A 337 21.62 -15.20 -5.49
C LEU A 337 21.85 -16.64 -5.94
N GLY A 338 21.71 -17.63 -5.05
CA GLY A 338 21.97 -19.04 -5.36
C GLY A 338 23.44 -19.32 -5.70
N LEU A 339 24.37 -18.54 -5.15
CA LEU A 339 25.81 -18.64 -5.40
C LEU A 339 26.57 -19.10 -4.16
N ARG A 340 27.83 -19.49 -4.35
CA ARG A 340 28.78 -19.77 -3.28
C ARG A 340 30.05 -18.94 -3.49
N ASP A 341 30.69 -18.58 -2.38
CA ASP A 341 31.96 -17.85 -2.34
C ASP A 341 31.93 -16.60 -3.23
N LEU A 342 31.03 -15.67 -2.87
CA LEU A 342 30.82 -14.42 -3.60
C LEU A 342 32.14 -13.65 -3.76
N ALA A 343 32.52 -13.39 -5.02
CA ALA A 343 33.74 -12.67 -5.39
C ALA A 343 33.44 -11.23 -5.79
N ARG A 344 32.38 -10.99 -6.56
CA ARG A 344 32.03 -9.67 -7.09
C ARG A 344 30.53 -9.45 -7.10
N LEU A 345 30.11 -8.21 -6.87
CA LEU A 345 28.74 -7.73 -6.99
C LEU A 345 28.72 -6.48 -7.87
N GLN A 346 27.81 -6.40 -8.82
CA GLN A 346 27.72 -5.28 -9.75
C GLN A 346 26.26 -4.92 -10.03
N VAL A 347 25.94 -3.63 -10.01
CA VAL A 347 24.72 -3.11 -10.63
C VAL A 347 25.02 -2.92 -12.11
N VAL A 348 24.40 -3.75 -12.95
CA VAL A 348 24.69 -3.75 -14.40
C VAL A 348 23.71 -2.90 -15.20
N GLU A 349 22.58 -2.51 -14.60
CA GLU A 349 21.57 -1.69 -15.24
C GLU A 349 20.80 -0.85 -14.21
N ARG A 350 20.59 0.42 -14.56
CA ARG A 350 19.74 1.38 -13.83
C ARG A 350 18.68 1.96 -14.76
N ASP A 351 17.65 2.60 -14.20
CA ASP A 351 16.65 3.33 -15.00
C ASP A 351 17.11 4.75 -15.42
N GLY A 352 18.24 5.23 -14.89
CA GLY A 352 18.84 6.51 -15.23
C GLY A 352 18.14 7.74 -14.62
N ARG A 353 17.21 7.56 -13.68
CA ARG A 353 16.29 8.61 -13.22
C ARG A 353 16.41 8.91 -11.73
N GLY A 354 16.71 10.16 -11.39
CA GLY A 354 16.83 10.60 -9.99
C GLY A 354 18.22 10.39 -9.39
N PRO A 355 18.34 10.40 -8.04
CA PRO A 355 19.61 10.25 -7.34
C PRO A 355 20.36 8.96 -7.69
N ARG A 356 21.69 8.93 -7.50
CA ARG A 356 22.53 7.71 -7.64
C ARG A 356 22.44 7.01 -9.00
N GLY A 357 22.17 7.78 -10.07
CA GLY A 357 21.98 7.21 -11.42
C GLY A 357 20.65 6.47 -11.59
N GLY A 358 19.74 6.56 -10.62
CA GLY A 358 18.42 5.98 -10.64
C GLY A 358 18.30 4.59 -10.03
N ARG A 359 17.10 4.01 -10.14
CA ARG A 359 16.77 2.73 -9.52
C ARG A 359 17.48 1.59 -10.23
N VAL A 360 17.98 0.66 -9.42
CA VAL A 360 18.61 -0.58 -9.87
C VAL A 360 17.56 -1.44 -10.59
N VAL A 361 17.83 -1.76 -11.85
CA VAL A 361 17.01 -2.66 -12.68
C VAL A 361 17.55 -4.07 -12.61
N THR A 362 18.89 -4.22 -12.70
CA THR A 362 19.54 -5.53 -12.74
C THR A 362 20.83 -5.54 -11.93
N VAL A 363 21.02 -6.59 -11.13
CA VAL A 363 22.23 -6.88 -10.36
C VAL A 363 22.82 -8.19 -10.84
N THR A 364 24.14 -8.22 -11.03
CA THR A 364 24.90 -9.44 -11.31
C THR A 364 25.92 -9.69 -10.22
N ALA A 365 26.11 -10.96 -9.88
CA ALA A 365 27.11 -11.43 -8.93
C ALA A 365 27.93 -12.56 -9.54
N THR A 366 29.21 -12.62 -9.17
CA THR A 366 30.14 -13.67 -9.61
C THR A 366 30.76 -14.34 -8.38
N GLY A 367 30.73 -15.67 -8.33
CA GLY A 367 31.46 -16.47 -7.34
C GLY A 367 32.92 -16.68 -7.74
N ARG A 368 33.81 -16.96 -6.78
CA ARG A 368 35.25 -17.21 -7.07
C ARG A 368 35.47 -18.42 -7.98
N GLY A 369 34.54 -19.37 -7.98
CA GLY A 369 34.53 -20.51 -8.89
C GLY A 369 34.14 -20.18 -10.35
N GLY A 370 33.75 -18.93 -10.63
CA GLY A 370 33.33 -18.48 -11.96
C GLY A 370 31.82 -18.51 -12.19
N ASP A 371 31.03 -19.04 -11.26
CA ASP A 371 29.56 -19.03 -11.34
C ASP A 371 29.03 -17.59 -11.38
N VAL A 372 28.07 -17.32 -12.27
CA VAL A 372 27.43 -16.00 -12.41
C VAL A 372 25.94 -16.13 -12.13
N SER A 373 25.41 -15.20 -11.33
CA SER A 373 23.97 -15.09 -11.06
C SER A 373 23.51 -13.67 -11.31
N THR A 374 22.32 -13.53 -11.88
CA THR A 374 21.71 -12.24 -12.20
C THR A 374 20.31 -12.21 -11.59
N LEU A 375 19.98 -11.09 -10.96
CA LEU A 375 18.68 -10.88 -10.33
C LEU A 375 18.15 -9.48 -10.65
N GLY A 376 16.86 -9.39 -10.97
CA GLY A 376 16.18 -8.11 -11.10
C GLY A 376 16.17 -7.32 -9.78
N GLY A 377 16.26 -6.00 -9.87
CA GLY A 377 16.41 -5.11 -8.71
C GLY A 377 15.29 -5.24 -7.69
N GLU A 378 14.04 -5.41 -8.12
CA GLU A 378 12.90 -5.61 -7.20
C GLU A 378 12.97 -6.95 -6.47
N SER A 379 13.33 -8.04 -7.16
CA SER A 379 13.54 -9.35 -6.54
C SER A 379 14.70 -9.31 -5.54
N PHE A 380 15.78 -8.58 -5.87
CA PHE A 380 16.91 -8.35 -4.99
C PHE A 380 16.51 -7.55 -3.74
N ARG A 381 15.79 -6.43 -3.92
CA ARG A 381 15.24 -5.58 -2.85
C ARG A 381 14.37 -6.40 -1.90
N SER A 382 13.37 -7.10 -2.43
CA SER A 382 12.40 -7.87 -1.65
C SER A 382 13.08 -8.99 -0.86
N SER A 383 13.99 -9.73 -1.49
CA SER A 383 14.70 -10.86 -0.87
C SER A 383 15.67 -10.43 0.25
N LEU A 384 16.13 -9.18 0.23
CA LEU A 384 17.01 -8.61 1.26
C LEU A 384 16.30 -7.67 2.24
N GLY A 385 15.01 -7.41 2.05
CA GLY A 385 14.25 -6.46 2.86
C GLY A 385 14.78 -5.03 2.76
N LEU A 386 15.26 -4.62 1.58
CA LEU A 386 15.72 -3.25 1.35
C LEU A 386 14.53 -2.28 1.25
N PRO A 387 14.67 -1.02 1.69
CA PRO A 387 13.59 -0.03 1.58
C PRO A 387 13.16 0.23 0.14
N SER A 388 14.09 0.31 -0.81
CA SER A 388 13.81 0.64 -2.21
C SER A 388 14.82 -0.02 -3.15
N THR A 389 14.57 0.06 -4.45
CA THR A 389 15.54 -0.25 -5.52
C THR A 389 16.49 0.92 -5.82
N LEU A 390 16.33 2.07 -5.17
CA LEU A 390 17.17 3.25 -5.37
C LEU A 390 18.37 3.18 -4.42
N PHE A 391 19.35 2.33 -4.77
CA PHE A 391 20.54 2.11 -3.96
C PHE A 391 21.83 2.03 -4.78
N GLU A 392 22.95 2.19 -4.09
CA GLU A 392 24.31 1.96 -4.56
C GLU A 392 25.00 0.90 -3.70
N VAL A 393 25.96 0.19 -4.29
CA VAL A 393 26.83 -0.73 -3.56
C VAL A 393 27.98 0.07 -2.96
N GLY A 394 27.97 0.21 -1.64
CA GLY A 394 28.99 0.94 -0.89
C GLY A 394 30.18 0.08 -0.49
N ARG A 395 30.94 0.55 0.52
CA ARG A 395 32.17 -0.09 0.98
C ARG A 395 31.93 -1.51 1.52
N VAL A 396 32.84 -2.41 1.18
CA VAL A 396 32.95 -3.76 1.78
C VAL A 396 33.83 -3.67 3.03
N ARG A 397 33.40 -4.31 4.12
CA ARG A 397 34.10 -4.33 5.41
C ARG A 397 34.20 -5.73 5.98
#